data_AF-A0A419A1B8-F1
#
_entry.id   AF-A0A419A1B8-F1
#
_cell.length_a   1.000
_cell.length_b   1.000
_cell.length_c   1.000
_cell.angle_alpha   90.00
_cell.angle_beta   90.00
_cell.angle_gamma   90.00
#
_symmetry.space_group_name_H-M   'P 1'
#
loop_
_entity.id
_entity.type
_entity.pdbx_description
1 polymer ?
#
loop_
_entity_poly.entity_id
_entity_poly.type
_entity_poly.pdbx_seq_one_letter_code
_entity_poly.pdbx_strand_id
1 'polypeptide(L)'
;MTRAALPAYLLASVTGLAGMTAVLPVAGGATMPLGGTDLPLAYVLPPLVGLALFQLVFGAVTGRWRGLRFWAVGLPVTVAIWGAGLVLMLGGHVTPIQALAGVSVALLLAGLLAGGAR
;
A
#
# COMPACT_ATOMS: atom_id res chain seq x y z
N MET A 1 16.80 5.89 -6.87
CA MET A 1 16.86 5.75 -5.39
C MET A 1 18.33 5.78 -5.02
N THR A 2 18.76 6.66 -4.12
CA THR A 2 20.17 6.71 -3.71
C THR A 2 20.49 5.54 -2.76
N ARG A 3 21.74 5.06 -2.73
CA ARG A 3 22.16 3.99 -1.79
C ARG A 3 21.86 4.34 -0.33
N ALA A 4 21.96 5.62 0.03
CA ALA A 4 21.65 6.11 1.37
C ALA A 4 20.15 6.07 1.74
N ALA A 5 19.24 6.17 0.76
CA ALA A 5 17.80 6.16 1.01
C ALA A 5 17.18 4.75 0.99
N LEU A 6 17.91 3.75 0.50
CA LEU A 6 17.42 2.38 0.37
C LEU A 6 17.06 1.73 1.72
N PRO A 7 17.87 1.82 2.79
CA PRO A 7 17.51 1.23 4.08
C PRO A 7 16.23 1.85 4.66
N ALA A 8 16.09 3.17 4.57
CA ALA A 8 14.90 3.90 4.99
C ALA A 8 13.66 3.49 4.20
N TYR A 9 13.80 3.28 2.89
CA TYR A 9 12.74 2.81 2.02
C TYR A 9 12.27 1.40 2.38
N LEU A 10 13.21 0.46 2.60
CA LEU A 10 12.88 -0.91 2.98
C LEU A 10 12.18 -0.95 4.34
N LEU A 11 12.70 -0.22 5.32
CA LEU A 11 12.08 -0.09 6.64
C LEU A 11 10.64 0.43 6.53
N ALA A 12 10.45 1.56 5.83
CA ALA A 12 9.13 2.14 5.62
C ALA A 12 8.18 1.21 4.86
N SER A 13 8.69 0.43 3.90
CA SER A 13 7.89 -0.54 3.13
C SER A 13 7.42 -1.68 4.02
N VAL A 14 8.30 -2.22 4.88
CA VAL A 14 7.92 -3.24 5.87
C VAL A 14 6.88 -2.69 6.84
N THR A 15 7.08 -1.48 7.37
CA THR A 15 6.10 -0.84 8.28
C THR A 15 4.76 -0.61 7.59
N GLY A 16 4.77 -0.12 6.35
CA GLY A 16 3.57 0.08 5.55
C GLY A 16 2.82 -1.23 5.34
N LEU A 17 3.49 -2.26 4.81
CA LEU A 17 2.91 -3.58 4.56
C LEU A 17 2.35 -4.22 5.84
N ALA A 18 3.07 -4.12 6.95
CA ALA A 18 2.60 -4.60 8.25
C ALA A 18 1.32 -3.88 8.70
N GLY A 19 1.21 -2.57 8.49
CA GLY A 19 -0.02 -1.83 8.76
C GLY A 19 -1.19 -2.24 7.88
N MET A 20 -0.94 -2.48 6.58
CA MET A 20 -1.97 -2.97 5.65
C MET A 20 -2.53 -4.31 6.11
N THR A 21 -1.67 -5.26 6.45
CA THR A 21 -2.10 -6.60 6.87
C THR A 21 -2.76 -6.57 8.26
N ALA A 22 -2.25 -5.77 9.18
CA ALA A 22 -2.79 -5.65 10.53
C ALA A 22 -4.20 -5.04 10.57
N VAL A 23 -4.54 -4.12 9.66
CA VAL A 23 -5.87 -3.50 9.62
C VAL A 23 -6.89 -4.33 8.81
N LEU A 24 -6.44 -5.32 8.04
CA LEU A 24 -7.30 -6.12 7.18
C LEU A 24 -8.42 -6.87 7.94
N PRO A 25 -8.19 -7.50 9.12
CA PRO A 25 -9.26 -8.15 9.87
C PRO A 25 -10.36 -7.18 10.32
N VAL A 26 -9.99 -5.94 10.64
CA VAL A 26 -10.93 -4.88 11.03
C VAL A 26 -11.70 -4.37 9.80
N ALA A 27 -11.00 -4.20 8.68
CA ALA A 27 -11.57 -3.69 7.44
C ALA A 27 -12.46 -4.72 6.71
N GLY A 28 -12.17 -6.02 6.85
CA GLY A 28 -12.85 -7.10 6.14
C GLY A 28 -14.32 -7.30 6.53
N GLY A 29 -14.70 -6.91 7.75
CA GLY A 29 -16.07 -7.00 8.24
C GLY A 29 -16.91 -5.74 8.03
N ALA A 30 -16.35 -4.70 7.42
CA ALA A 30 -16.96 -3.38 7.37
C ALA A 30 -17.14 -2.86 5.93
N THR A 31 -18.26 -2.19 5.70
CA THR A 31 -18.56 -1.49 4.46
C THR A 31 -18.81 -0.01 4.72
N MET A 32 -18.65 0.81 3.70
CA MET A 32 -19.02 2.22 3.71
C MET A 32 -19.97 2.51 2.54
N PRO A 33 -21.09 3.21 2.76
CA PRO A 33 -21.98 3.59 1.67
C PRO A 33 -21.29 4.64 0.79
N LEU A 34 -21.14 4.35 -0.50
CA LEU A 34 -20.58 5.25 -1.49
C LEU A 34 -21.37 5.14 -2.80
N GLY A 35 -22.02 6.25 -3.21
CA GLY A 35 -22.73 6.31 -4.49
C GLY A 35 -23.86 5.28 -4.66
N GLY A 36 -24.52 4.88 -3.57
CA GLY A 36 -25.57 3.85 -3.58
C GLY A 36 -25.06 2.40 -3.55
N THR A 37 -23.74 2.20 -3.41
CA THR A 37 -23.12 0.87 -3.25
C THR A 37 -22.40 0.77 -1.92
N ASP A 38 -22.46 -0.41 -1.29
CA ASP A 38 -21.70 -0.70 -0.07
C ASP A 38 -20.27 -1.09 -0.46
N LEU A 39 -19.33 -0.16 -0.30
CA LEU A 39 -17.93 -0.37 -0.62
C LEU A 39 -17.24 -1.10 0.54
N PRO A 40 -16.65 -2.30 0.33
CA PRO A 40 -15.94 -2.99 1.40
C PRO A 40 -14.69 -2.22 1.79
N LEU A 41 -14.52 -1.92 3.08
CA LEU A 41 -13.40 -1.14 3.58
C LEU A 41 -12.06 -1.84 3.37
N ALA A 42 -12.05 -3.16 3.18
CA ALA A 42 -10.87 -3.95 2.81
C ALA A 42 -10.15 -3.44 1.54
N TYR A 43 -10.85 -2.75 0.63
CA TYR A 43 -10.25 -2.18 -0.58
C TYR A 43 -9.59 -0.81 -0.36
N VAL A 44 -9.94 -0.11 0.73
CA VAL A 44 -9.60 1.31 0.92
C VAL A 44 -8.74 1.52 2.16
N LEU A 45 -9.14 0.93 3.29
CA LEU A 45 -8.50 1.17 4.58
C LEU A 45 -7.07 0.61 4.65
N PRO A 46 -6.77 -0.62 4.18
CA PRO A 46 -5.40 -1.12 4.16
C PRO A 46 -4.45 -0.23 3.33
N PRO A 47 -4.73 0.11 2.05
CA PRO A 47 -3.93 1.06 1.28
C PRO A 47 -3.68 2.39 1.99
N LEU A 48 -4.69 2.98 2.62
CA LEU A 48 -4.55 4.24 3.34
C LEU A 48 -3.61 4.12 4.53
N VAL A 49 -3.82 3.11 5.38
CA VAL A 49 -3.00 2.89 6.58
C VAL A 49 -1.55 2.58 6.20
N GLY A 50 -1.35 1.67 5.25
CA GLY A 50 -0.01 1.31 4.80
C GLY A 50 0.75 2.49 4.21
N LEU A 51 0.09 3.28 3.37
CA LEU A 51 0.70 4.43 2.74
C LEU A 51 1.00 5.55 3.75
N ALA A 52 0.12 5.76 4.74
CA ALA A 52 0.34 6.72 5.83
C ALA A 52 1.56 6.34 6.67
N LEU A 53 1.67 5.06 7.08
CA LEU A 53 2.80 4.57 7.86
C LEU A 53 4.11 4.61 7.06
N PHE A 54 4.06 4.23 5.79
CA PHE A 54 5.19 4.37 4.89
C PHE A 54 5.66 5.82 4.82
N GLN A 55 4.73 6.76 4.58
CA GLN A 55 5.06 8.18 4.49
C GLN A 55 5.62 8.73 5.80
N LEU A 56 5.07 8.29 6.94
CA LEU A 56 5.54 8.69 8.26
C LEU A 56 7.01 8.26 8.46
N VAL A 57 7.32 6.99 8.27
CA VAL A 57 8.67 6.45 8.49
C VAL A 57 9.65 7.01 7.45
N PHE A 58 9.32 6.89 6.17
CA PHE A 58 10.22 7.34 5.11
C PHE A 58 10.43 8.85 5.14
N GLY A 59 9.36 9.61 5.36
CA GLY A 59 9.40 11.07 5.44
C GLY A 59 10.12 11.58 6.68
N ALA A 60 10.02 10.89 7.82
CA ALA A 60 10.78 11.22 9.02
C ALA A 60 12.28 10.98 8.83
N VAL A 61 12.67 9.88 8.18
CA VAL A 61 14.09 9.51 8.02
C VAL A 61 14.77 10.31 6.91
N THR A 62 14.07 10.60 5.81
CA THR A 62 14.70 11.19 4.60
C THR A 62 14.31 12.65 4.34
N GLY A 63 13.30 13.18 5.03
CA GLY A 63 12.72 14.50 4.74
C GLY A 63 11.96 14.58 3.40
N ARG A 64 11.89 13.49 2.63
CA ARG A 64 11.27 13.45 1.30
C ARG A 64 9.80 13.00 1.37
N TRP A 65 9.06 13.31 0.30
CA TRP A 65 7.71 12.76 0.06
C TRP A 65 6.65 13.10 1.12
N ARG A 66 6.75 14.28 1.76
CA ARG A 66 5.83 14.74 2.82
C ARG A 66 4.62 15.55 2.34
N GLY A 67 4.45 15.73 1.03
CA GLY A 67 3.44 16.63 0.46
C GLY A 67 2.28 15.93 -0.25
N LEU A 68 1.24 16.69 -0.61
CA LEU A 68 0.04 16.22 -1.32
C LEU A 68 0.35 15.45 -2.62
N ARG A 69 1.44 15.79 -3.32
CA ARG A 69 1.87 15.09 -4.55
C ARG A 69 2.19 13.61 -4.31
N PHE A 70 2.62 13.24 -3.11
CA PHE A 70 2.81 11.84 -2.74
C PHE A 70 1.47 11.11 -2.70
N TRP A 71 0.46 11.70 -2.06
CA TRP A 71 -0.88 11.12 -1.96
C TRP A 71 -1.58 11.00 -3.32
N ALA A 72 -1.45 12.03 -4.17
CA ALA A 72 -2.08 12.04 -5.49
C ALA A 72 -1.64 10.90 -6.42
N VAL A 73 -0.43 10.35 -6.23
CA VAL A 73 0.10 9.25 -7.05
C VAL A 73 0.19 7.95 -6.26
N GLY A 74 0.69 8.01 -5.03
CA GLY A 74 0.88 6.84 -4.18
C GLY A 74 -0.44 6.14 -3.83
N LEU A 75 -1.50 6.90 -3.58
CA LEU A 75 -2.78 6.30 -3.19
C LEU A 75 -3.43 5.52 -4.35
N PRO A 76 -3.62 6.09 -5.56
CA PRO A 76 -4.15 5.33 -6.69
C PRO A 76 -3.34 4.09 -7.03
N VAL A 77 -2.00 4.18 -7.02
CA VAL A 77 -1.11 3.05 -7.33
C VAL A 77 -1.25 1.95 -6.27
N THR A 78 -1.22 2.30 -4.99
CA THR A 78 -1.35 1.32 -3.90
C THR A 78 -2.73 0.66 -3.89
N VAL A 79 -3.81 1.43 -4.11
CA VAL A 79 -5.17 0.90 -4.20
C VAL A 79 -5.30 -0.05 -5.39
N ALA A 80 -4.75 0.31 -6.56
CA ALA A 80 -4.79 -0.55 -7.73
C ALA A 80 -4.06 -1.89 -7.50
N ILE A 81 -2.85 -1.85 -6.95
CA ILE A 81 -2.05 -3.05 -6.67
C ILE A 81 -2.74 -3.92 -5.61
N TRP A 82 -3.16 -3.32 -4.49
CA TRP A 82 -3.84 -4.04 -3.41
C TRP A 82 -5.17 -4.63 -3.86
N GLY A 83 -5.99 -3.83 -4.55
CA GLY A 83 -7.28 -4.24 -5.08
C GLY A 83 -7.15 -5.37 -6.10
N ALA A 84 -6.16 -5.32 -7.00
CA ALA A 84 -5.88 -6.42 -7.92
C ALA A 84 -5.54 -7.71 -7.18
N GLY A 85 -4.71 -7.64 -6.12
CA GLY A 85 -4.41 -8.80 -5.27
C GLY A 85 -5.65 -9.39 -4.61
N LEU A 86 -6.53 -8.53 -4.07
CA LEU A 86 -7.80 -8.97 -3.48
C LEU A 86 -8.73 -9.61 -4.51
N VAL A 87 -8.90 -9.00 -5.69
CA VAL A 87 -9.76 -9.54 -6.75
C VAL A 87 -9.27 -10.90 -7.21
N LEU A 88 -7.95 -11.07 -7.43
CA LEU A 88 -7.37 -12.34 -7.83
C LEU A 88 -7.54 -13.42 -6.73
N MET A 89 -7.35 -13.03 -5.47
CA MET A 89 -7.52 -13.94 -4.33
C MET A 89 -8.99 -14.38 -4.16
N LEU A 90 -9.91 -13.43 -4.18
CA LEU A 90 -11.35 -13.67 -3.99
C LEU A 90 -11.97 -14.41 -5.19
N GLY A 91 -11.42 -14.21 -6.40
CA GLY A 91 -11.77 -14.98 -7.59
C GLY A 91 -11.19 -16.39 -7.62
N GLY A 92 -10.39 -16.78 -6.62
CA GLY A 92 -9.79 -18.12 -6.52
C GLY A 92 -8.64 -18.37 -7.51
N HIS A 93 -8.11 -17.32 -8.15
CA HIS A 93 -6.98 -17.44 -9.09
C HIS A 93 -5.63 -17.62 -8.38
N VAL A 94 -5.52 -17.12 -7.15
CA VAL A 94 -4.30 -17.19 -6.33
C VAL A 94 -4.65 -17.48 -4.88
N THR A 95 -3.73 -18.12 -4.16
CA THR A 95 -3.87 -18.30 -2.71
C THR A 95 -3.64 -16.98 -1.96
N PRO A 96 -4.10 -16.85 -0.69
CA PRO A 96 -3.85 -15.66 0.11
C PRO A 96 -2.35 -15.32 0.26
N ILE A 97 -1.51 -16.34 0.39
CA ILE A 97 -0.06 -16.18 0.48
C ILE A 97 0.52 -15.65 -0.84
N GLN A 98 0.05 -16.17 -1.98
CA GLN A 98 0.48 -15.70 -3.30
C GLN A 98 0.03 -14.26 -3.56
N ALA A 99 -1.19 -13.90 -3.19
CA ALA A 99 -1.70 -12.54 -3.29
C ALA A 99 -0.85 -11.57 -2.45
N LEU A 100 -0.59 -11.93 -1.19
CA LEU A 100 0.23 -11.10 -0.30
C LEU A 100 1.65 -10.92 -0.81
N ALA A 101 2.30 -12.00 -1.27
CA ALA A 101 3.63 -11.95 -1.84
C ALA A 101 3.66 -11.07 -3.11
N GLY A 102 2.72 -11.27 -4.02
CA GLY A 102 2.62 -10.52 -5.28
C GLY A 102 2.40 -9.02 -5.04
N VAL A 103 1.46 -8.68 -4.16
CA VAL A 103 1.19 -7.29 -3.77
C VAL A 103 2.40 -6.65 -3.10
N SER A 104 3.07 -7.35 -2.19
CA SER A 104 4.26 -6.84 -1.51
C SER A 104 5.38 -6.53 -2.51
N VAL A 105 5.65 -7.45 -3.44
CA VAL A 105 6.65 -7.25 -4.50
C VAL A 105 6.26 -6.10 -5.41
N ALA A 106 5.00 -6.02 -5.84
CA ALA A 106 4.53 -4.96 -6.73
C ALA A 106 4.63 -3.57 -6.09
N LEU A 107 4.27 -3.43 -4.80
CA LEU A 107 4.40 -2.17 -4.06
C LEU A 107 5.88 -1.77 -3.85
N LEU A 108 6.74 -2.75 -3.56
CA LEU A 108 8.19 -2.53 -3.47
C LEU A 108 8.78 -2.05 -4.80
N LEU A 109 8.40 -2.68 -5.91
CA LEU A 109 8.88 -2.29 -7.23
C LEU A 109 8.34 -0.91 -7.63
N ALA A 110 7.06 -0.62 -7.37
CA ALA A 110 6.46 0.68 -7.65
C ALA A 110 7.20 1.82 -6.91
N GLY A 111 7.52 1.64 -5.63
CA GLY A 111 8.26 2.63 -4.87
C GLY A 111 9.74 2.75 -5.29
N LEU A 112 10.39 1.66 -5.68
CA LEU A 112 11.75 1.70 -6.26
C LEU A 112 11.79 2.47 -7.58
N LEU A 113 10.83 2.22 -8.48
CA LEU A 113 10.71 2.94 -9.75
C LEU A 113 10.43 4.43 -9.53
N ALA A 114 9.49 4.76 -8.62
CA ALA A 114 9.19 6.15 -8.26
C ALA A 114 10.39 6.87 -7.60
N GLY A 115 11.20 6.15 -6.83
CA GLY A 115 12.43 6.66 -6.24
C GLY A 115 13.61 6.73 -7.21
N GLY A 116 13.58 5.99 -8.32
CA GLY A 116 14.55 5.97 -9.42
C GLY A 116 14.34 7.05 -10.47
N ALA A 117 13.11 7.53 -10.65
CA ALA A 117 12.74 8.56 -11.62
C ALA A 117 13.12 10.00 -11.20
N ARG A 118 14.06 10.17 -10.25
CA ARG A 118 14.59 11.45 -9.77
C ARG A 118 16.06 11.31 -9.44
#